data_AF-W1N918-F1
#
_entry.id   AF-W1N918-F1
#
_cell.length_a   1.000
_cell.length_b   1.000
_cell.length_c   1.000
_cell.angle_alpha   90.00
_cell.angle_beta   90.00
_cell.angle_gamma   90.00
#
_symmetry.space_group_name_H-M   'P 1'
#
loop_
_entity.id
_entity.type
_entity.pdbx_description
1 polymer ?
#
loop_
_entity_poly.entity_id
_entity_poly.type
_entity_poly.pdbx_seq_one_letter_code
_entity_poly.pdbx_strand_id
1 'polypeptide(L)'
;MKIVFVGLVLNLLWTFGLSQDFYGFNNAQAVEVGTYLCIGFWSLSVVGFLMMLSGKRKAGSVLVIIGSVIFVPLGLVAIIGARKATSKDRDASLEGRELSGRGVAAFHAVKQGNLMFVCGIVVLLVYMLAGFSSPASLGAIGVIMMVMGVWWRQSPLVEFRDDHLMINRGPVRSKLELRYSEISQVEYKKRSCILHYRRHGNEAGKVRKIGIASGGLLPHDRDRFELAMRNRVDSGKQSQEVLEG
;
A
#
# COMPACT_ATOMS: atom_id res chain seq x y z
N MET A 1 6.47 7.82 16.53
CA MET A 1 7.40 7.12 17.44
C MET A 1 6.69 6.47 18.61
N LYS A 2 6.00 7.23 19.49
CA LYS A 2 5.30 6.68 20.68
C LYS A 2 4.39 5.47 20.38
N ILE A 3 3.60 5.52 19.31
CA ILE A 3 2.70 4.41 18.91
C ILE A 3 3.48 3.15 18.48
N VAL A 4 4.62 3.30 17.80
CA VAL A 4 5.48 2.16 17.42
C VAL A 4 6.01 1.47 18.65
N PHE A 5 6.51 2.27 19.60
CA PHE A 5 7.05 1.78 20.86
C PHE A 5 6.01 1.00 21.67
N VAL A 6 4.78 1.54 21.79
CA VAL A 6 3.67 0.83 22.44
C VAL A 6 3.41 -0.52 21.79
N GLY A 7 3.39 -0.58 20.44
CA GLY A 7 3.22 -1.84 19.72
C GLY A 7 4.35 -2.85 19.93
N LEU A 8 5.60 -2.39 20.05
CA LEU A 8 6.74 -3.26 20.36
C LEU A 8 6.64 -3.87 21.76
N VAL A 9 6.21 -3.08 22.75
CA VAL A 9 5.99 -3.56 24.12
C VAL A 9 4.86 -4.57 24.15
N LEU A 10 3.75 -4.32 23.43
CA LEU A 10 2.65 -5.29 23.32
C LEU A 10 3.09 -6.62 22.68
N ASN A 11 3.90 -6.57 21.61
CA ASN A 11 4.45 -7.77 20.98
C ASN A 11 5.36 -8.56 21.94
N LEU A 12 6.15 -7.85 22.77
CA LEU A 12 6.99 -8.48 23.79
C LEU A 12 6.16 -9.17 24.85
N LEU A 13 5.17 -8.47 25.41
CA LEU A 13 4.26 -9.02 26.42
C LEU A 13 3.50 -10.24 25.89
N TRP A 14 3.09 -10.22 24.62
CA TRP A 14 2.47 -11.37 23.97
C TRP A 14 3.43 -12.57 23.86
N THR A 15 4.69 -12.32 23.51
CA THR A 15 5.71 -13.38 23.43
C THR A 15 5.88 -14.07 24.79
N PHE A 16 5.93 -13.28 25.87
CA PHE A 16 6.01 -13.82 27.22
C PHE A 16 4.71 -14.49 27.68
N GLY A 17 3.54 -13.93 27.34
CA GLY A 17 2.23 -14.51 27.67
C GLY A 17 2.03 -15.88 27.02
N LEU A 18 2.33 -16.00 25.71
CA LEU A 18 2.32 -17.28 25.00
C LEU A 18 3.25 -18.29 25.66
N SER A 19 4.44 -17.87 26.08
CA SER A 19 5.38 -18.77 26.74
C SER A 19 4.93 -19.23 28.13
N GLN A 20 3.93 -18.61 28.76
CA GLN A 20 3.41 -19.09 30.05
C GLN A 20 2.21 -20.02 29.84
N ASP A 21 1.28 -19.66 28.96
CA ASP A 21 0.07 -20.44 28.70
C ASP A 21 0.35 -21.75 27.95
N PHE A 22 1.35 -21.77 27.06
CA PHE A 22 1.65 -22.96 26.27
C PHE A 22 2.49 -24.02 26.99
N TYR A 23 3.17 -23.68 28.09
CA TYR A 23 3.90 -24.68 28.90
C TYR A 23 2.96 -25.69 29.60
N GLY A 24 1.65 -25.42 29.65
CA GLY A 24 0.64 -26.38 30.10
C GLY A 24 0.25 -27.44 29.06
N PHE A 25 0.65 -27.28 27.79
CA PHE A 25 0.37 -28.26 26.73
C PHE A 25 1.54 -29.25 26.59
N ASN A 26 1.25 -30.54 26.44
CA ASN A 26 2.21 -31.66 26.36
C ASN A 26 3.15 -31.66 25.12
N ASN A 27 3.36 -30.52 24.45
CA ASN A 27 4.14 -30.41 23.21
C ASN A 27 5.28 -29.39 23.34
N ALA A 28 6.19 -29.65 24.28
CA ALA A 28 7.30 -28.75 24.64
C ALA A 28 8.13 -28.25 23.44
N GLN A 29 8.40 -29.11 22.45
CA GLN A 29 9.19 -28.74 21.26
C GLN A 29 8.51 -27.68 20.39
N ALA A 30 7.18 -27.76 20.20
CA ALA A 30 6.45 -26.79 19.38
C ALA A 30 6.40 -25.41 20.05
N VAL A 31 6.27 -25.40 21.39
CA VAL A 31 6.27 -24.18 22.20
C VAL A 31 7.63 -23.51 22.16
N GLU A 32 8.70 -24.28 22.27
CA GLU A 32 10.06 -23.77 22.22
C GLU A 32 10.39 -23.16 20.84
N VAL A 33 10.12 -23.87 19.75
CA VAL A 33 10.33 -23.36 18.38
C VAL A 33 9.49 -22.11 18.12
N GLY A 34 8.21 -22.12 18.53
CA GLY A 34 7.32 -20.96 18.40
C GLY A 34 7.81 -19.74 19.18
N THR A 35 8.35 -19.96 20.38
CA THR A 35 8.91 -18.90 21.24
C THR A 35 10.15 -18.28 20.60
N TYR A 36 11.10 -19.08 20.11
CA TYR A 36 12.29 -18.55 19.43
C TYR A 36 11.93 -17.78 18.16
N LEU A 37 10.95 -18.26 17.39
CA LEU A 37 10.47 -17.56 16.22
C LEU A 37 9.86 -16.20 16.60
N CYS A 38 9.04 -16.15 17.65
CA CYS A 38 8.48 -14.90 18.17
C CYS A 38 9.58 -13.91 18.60
N ILE A 39 10.57 -14.38 19.38
CA ILE A 39 11.70 -13.56 19.82
C ILE A 39 12.48 -13.02 18.61
N GLY A 40 12.71 -13.85 17.59
CA GLY A 40 13.42 -13.44 16.37
C GLY A 40 12.69 -12.31 15.61
N PHE A 41 11.39 -12.47 15.38
CA PHE A 41 10.56 -11.45 14.72
C PHE A 41 10.40 -10.18 15.58
N TRP A 42 10.29 -10.31 16.90
CA TRP A 42 10.29 -9.16 17.80
C TRP A 42 11.62 -8.39 17.73
N SER A 43 12.74 -9.09 17.77
CA SER A 43 14.09 -8.51 17.65
C SER A 43 14.26 -7.77 16.31
N LEU A 44 13.74 -8.35 15.23
CA LEU A 44 13.70 -7.72 13.90
C LEU A 44 12.91 -6.39 13.94
N SER A 45 11.77 -6.36 14.62
CA SER A 45 11.01 -5.11 14.81
C SER A 45 11.77 -4.07 15.65
N VAL A 46 12.51 -4.49 16.67
CA VAL A 46 13.34 -3.59 17.49
C VAL A 46 14.45 -2.96 16.65
N VAL A 47 15.16 -3.75 15.83
CA VAL A 47 16.17 -3.24 14.90
C VAL A 47 15.55 -2.21 13.95
N GLY A 48 14.36 -2.49 13.43
CA GLY A 48 13.61 -1.57 12.58
C GLY A 48 13.32 -0.24 13.27
N PHE A 49 12.88 -0.29 14.53
CA PHE A 49 12.60 0.90 15.32
C PHE A 49 13.86 1.72 15.62
N LEU A 50 14.99 1.08 15.93
CA LEU A 50 16.29 1.76 16.10
C LEU A 50 16.74 2.46 14.81
N MET A 51 16.54 1.82 13.64
CA MET A 51 16.79 2.45 12.35
C MET A 51 15.89 3.66 12.11
N MET A 52 14.63 3.62 12.56
CA MET A 52 13.74 4.79 12.48
C MET A 52 14.24 5.94 13.36
N LEU A 53 14.77 5.66 14.55
CA LEU A 53 15.36 6.67 15.44
C LEU A 53 16.62 7.30 14.82
N SER A 54 17.41 6.49 14.10
CA SER A 54 18.63 6.91 13.40
C SER A 54 18.38 7.66 12.07
N GLY A 55 17.13 8.06 11.79
CA GLY A 55 16.78 8.80 10.58
C GLY A 55 16.51 7.93 9.34
N LYS A 56 16.85 6.64 9.34
CA LYS A 56 16.56 5.68 8.25
C LYS A 56 15.12 5.16 8.31
N ARG A 57 14.15 6.09 8.38
CA ARG A 57 12.74 5.80 8.69
C ARG A 57 12.05 4.88 7.70
N LYS A 58 12.35 4.95 6.40
CA LYS A 58 11.73 4.05 5.39
C LYS A 58 12.12 2.59 5.62
N ALA A 59 13.42 2.32 5.69
CA ALA A 59 13.93 0.96 5.94
C ALA A 59 13.49 0.45 7.32
N GLY A 60 13.59 1.31 8.34
CA GLY A 60 13.16 0.97 9.70
C GLY A 60 11.66 0.65 9.80
N SER A 61 10.80 1.46 9.16
CA SER A 61 9.35 1.19 9.12
C SER A 61 9.03 -0.15 8.46
N VAL A 62 9.71 -0.52 7.37
CA VAL A 62 9.51 -1.81 6.71
C VAL A 62 9.88 -2.96 7.64
N LEU A 63 11.03 -2.87 8.32
CA LEU A 63 11.50 -3.91 9.22
C LEU A 63 10.57 -4.09 10.44
N VAL A 64 10.05 -2.98 11.01
CA VAL A 64 9.02 -3.02 12.06
C VAL A 64 7.76 -3.70 11.58
N ILE A 65 7.32 -3.43 10.35
CA ILE A 65 6.11 -4.06 9.82
C ILE A 65 6.32 -5.57 9.70
N ILE A 66 7.43 -6.02 9.11
CA ILE A 66 7.73 -7.45 8.93
C ILE A 66 7.79 -8.17 10.28
N GLY A 67 8.54 -7.63 11.24
CA GLY A 67 8.68 -8.23 12.56
C GLY A 67 7.37 -8.26 13.37
N SER A 68 6.42 -7.38 13.06
CA SER A 68 5.14 -7.28 13.78
C SER A 68 3.99 -8.08 13.15
N VAL A 69 4.14 -8.66 11.95
CA VAL A 69 3.06 -9.41 11.26
C VAL A 69 2.64 -10.67 12.02
N ILE A 70 3.57 -11.37 12.67
CA ILE A 70 3.25 -12.61 13.39
C ILE A 70 2.47 -12.37 14.69
N PHE A 71 2.45 -11.13 15.18
CA PHE A 71 1.83 -10.73 16.45
C PHE A 71 0.41 -10.21 16.27
N VAL A 72 -0.25 -10.47 15.14
CA VAL A 72 -1.62 -10.00 14.92
C VAL A 72 -2.56 -10.70 15.92
N PRO A 73 -3.39 -9.95 16.67
CA PRO A 73 -3.80 -8.56 16.40
C PRO A 73 -2.91 -7.46 17.01
N LEU A 74 -2.15 -7.72 18.08
CA LEU A 74 -1.38 -6.71 18.81
C LEU A 74 -0.32 -5.99 17.95
N GLY A 75 0.32 -6.72 17.05
CA GLY A 75 1.32 -6.21 16.11
C GLY A 75 0.81 -5.11 15.19
N LEU A 76 -0.52 -4.98 15.04
CA LEU A 76 -1.13 -3.89 14.27
C LEU A 76 -0.80 -2.51 14.84
N VAL A 77 -0.66 -2.38 16.16
CA VAL A 77 -0.32 -1.10 16.79
C VAL A 77 1.06 -0.64 16.33
N ALA A 78 2.04 -1.54 16.28
CA ALA A 78 3.38 -1.27 15.78
C ALA A 78 3.36 -0.92 14.29
N ILE A 79 2.59 -1.68 13.48
CA ILE A 79 2.42 -1.45 12.04
C ILE A 79 1.83 -0.06 11.77
N ILE A 80 0.74 0.30 12.44
CA ILE A 80 0.09 1.62 12.29
C ILE A 80 1.04 2.74 12.70
N GLY A 81 1.74 2.56 13.83
CA GLY A 81 2.75 3.51 14.29
C GLY A 81 3.86 3.71 13.26
N ALA A 82 4.35 2.61 12.66
CA ALA A 82 5.46 2.63 11.72
C ALA A 82 5.06 3.35 10.45
N ARG A 83 3.82 3.14 9.99
CA ARG A 83 3.26 3.83 8.83
C ARG A 83 3.05 5.32 9.04
N LYS A 84 2.51 5.73 10.19
CA LYS A 84 2.30 7.14 10.50
C LYS A 84 3.63 7.92 10.54
N ALA A 85 4.70 7.26 10.96
CA ALA A 85 6.03 7.86 10.96
C ALA A 85 6.58 8.09 9.55
N THR A 86 6.29 7.21 8.59
CA THR A 86 6.77 7.33 7.20
C THR A 86 5.88 8.20 6.32
N SER A 87 4.57 8.28 6.59
CA SER A 87 3.67 9.18 5.83
C SER A 87 4.02 10.64 6.06
N LYS A 88 4.35 11.03 7.30
CA LYS A 88 4.68 12.41 7.65
C LYS A 88 5.89 12.96 6.86
N ASP A 89 6.90 12.12 6.60
CA ASP A 89 8.06 12.52 5.78
C ASP A 89 7.74 12.52 4.28
N ARG A 90 6.82 11.65 3.85
CA ARG A 90 6.38 11.62 2.45
C ARG A 90 5.59 12.88 2.11
N ASP A 91 4.68 13.30 3.00
CA ASP A 91 3.86 14.49 2.82
C ASP A 91 4.74 15.75 2.82
N ALA A 92 5.69 15.87 3.74
CA ALA A 92 6.65 16.98 3.76
C ALA A 92 7.53 17.04 2.49
N SER A 93 7.93 15.88 1.96
CA SER A 93 8.66 15.81 0.69
C SER A 93 7.80 16.11 -0.54
N LEU A 94 6.49 15.90 -0.47
CA LEU A 94 5.55 16.24 -1.55
C LEU A 94 5.25 17.73 -1.55
N GLU A 95 5.05 18.33 -0.37
CA GLU A 95 4.85 19.79 -0.20
C GLU A 95 6.05 20.59 -0.73
N GLY A 96 7.28 20.13 -0.45
CA GLY A 96 8.49 20.74 -1.00
C GLY A 96 8.63 20.59 -2.53
N ARG A 97 7.93 19.65 -3.15
CA ARG A 97 7.90 19.45 -4.62
C ARG A 97 6.74 20.18 -5.30
N GLU A 98 5.62 20.36 -4.61
CA GLU A 98 4.50 21.20 -5.08
C GLU A 98 4.96 22.66 -5.25
N LEU A 99 5.83 23.16 -4.37
CA LEU A 99 6.47 24.47 -4.51
C LEU A 99 7.45 24.58 -5.69
N SER A 100 7.92 23.45 -6.24
CA SER A 100 8.92 23.41 -7.32
C SER A 100 8.32 23.24 -8.72
N GLY A 101 7.00 23.04 -8.87
CA GLY A 101 6.32 22.93 -10.18
C GLY A 101 6.70 21.72 -11.04
N ARG A 102 7.62 20.84 -10.59
CA ARG A 102 8.19 19.68 -11.29
C ARG A 102 7.90 18.38 -10.52
N GLY A 103 6.61 18.12 -10.26
CA GLY A 103 6.18 17.05 -9.34
C GLY A 103 5.59 15.83 -10.04
N VAL A 104 6.13 14.64 -9.71
CA VAL A 104 5.47 13.34 -9.94
C VAL A 104 4.27 13.24 -9.00
N ALA A 105 3.04 13.25 -9.54
CA ALA A 105 1.82 13.09 -8.76
C ALA A 105 1.38 11.63 -8.76
N ALA A 106 1.22 11.02 -7.58
CA ALA A 106 0.84 9.62 -7.45
C ALA A 106 -0.43 9.45 -6.63
N PHE A 107 -1.43 8.79 -7.22
CA PHE A 107 -2.74 8.59 -6.62
C PHE A 107 -2.93 7.13 -6.19
N HIS A 108 -3.42 6.92 -4.97
CA HIS A 108 -3.51 5.60 -4.34
C HIS A 108 -4.97 5.16 -4.15
N ALA A 109 -5.26 3.88 -4.38
CA ALA A 109 -6.59 3.30 -4.16
C ALA A 109 -6.84 2.97 -2.67
N VAL A 110 -6.78 4.00 -1.81
CA VAL A 110 -6.78 3.84 -0.34
C VAL A 110 -8.05 3.16 0.18
N LYS A 111 -9.20 3.39 -0.47
CA LYS A 111 -10.49 2.86 -0.02
C LYS A 111 -10.58 1.34 -0.14
N GLN A 112 -10.10 0.78 -1.27
CA GLN A 112 -10.09 -0.68 -1.49
C GLN A 112 -9.09 -1.39 -0.57
N GLY A 113 -7.90 -0.80 -0.38
CA GLY A 113 -6.90 -1.32 0.54
C GLY A 113 -7.38 -1.35 1.99
N ASN A 114 -8.05 -0.29 2.45
CA ASN A 114 -8.63 -0.24 3.79
C ASN A 114 -9.76 -1.28 3.97
N LEU A 115 -10.64 -1.45 2.98
CA LEU A 115 -11.71 -2.42 3.05
C LEU A 115 -11.17 -3.85 3.18
N MET A 116 -10.21 -4.23 2.34
CA MET A 116 -9.58 -5.56 2.42
C MET A 116 -8.86 -5.79 3.75
N PHE A 117 -8.17 -4.76 4.24
CA PHE A 117 -7.46 -4.84 5.51
C PHE A 117 -8.42 -5.04 6.69
N VAL A 118 -9.50 -4.25 6.76
CA VAL A 118 -10.54 -4.39 7.80
C VAL A 118 -11.22 -5.75 7.70
N CYS A 119 -11.55 -6.21 6.50
CA CYS A 119 -12.15 -7.52 6.29
C CYS A 119 -11.22 -8.66 6.75
N GLY A 120 -9.92 -8.57 6.44
CA GLY A 120 -8.92 -9.53 6.91
C GLY A 120 -8.82 -9.59 8.43
N ILE A 121 -8.89 -8.44 9.12
CA ILE A 121 -8.93 -8.38 10.59
C ILE A 121 -10.19 -9.08 11.13
N VAL A 122 -11.36 -8.80 10.55
CA VAL A 122 -12.62 -9.41 11.00
C VAL A 122 -12.59 -10.93 10.82
N VAL A 123 -12.13 -11.42 9.66
CA VAL A 123 -11.99 -12.87 9.40
C VAL A 123 -11.05 -13.52 10.42
N LEU A 124 -9.93 -12.86 10.72
CA LEU A 124 -8.95 -13.37 11.69
C LEU A 124 -9.50 -13.37 13.13
N LEU A 125 -10.28 -12.36 13.52
CA LEU A 125 -10.97 -12.34 14.82
C LEU A 125 -12.03 -13.44 14.92
N VAL A 126 -12.82 -13.66 13.87
CA VAL A 126 -13.81 -14.75 13.84
C VAL A 126 -13.13 -16.11 13.95
N TYR A 127 -12.00 -16.31 13.24
CA TYR A 127 -11.21 -17.52 13.34
C TYR A 127 -10.73 -17.79 14.79
N MET A 128 -10.21 -16.76 15.47
CA MET A 128 -9.76 -16.86 16.86
C MET A 128 -10.92 -17.17 17.82
N LEU A 129 -12.09 -16.55 17.64
CA LEU A 129 -13.24 -16.73 18.52
C LEU A 129 -13.96 -18.07 18.33
N ALA A 130 -13.95 -18.62 17.11
CA ALA A 130 -14.66 -19.86 16.79
C ALA A 130 -13.91 -21.13 17.21
N GLY A 131 -12.68 -21.01 17.76
CA GLY A 131 -11.93 -22.16 18.27
C GLY A 131 -11.66 -23.24 17.22
N PHE A 132 -11.61 -22.87 15.93
CA PHE A 132 -11.45 -23.83 14.85
C PHE A 132 -10.13 -24.59 14.97
N SER A 133 -10.21 -25.91 15.11
CA SER A 133 -9.08 -26.82 15.25
C SER A 133 -8.29 -27.05 13.95
N SER A 134 -8.76 -26.53 12.81
CA SER A 134 -8.04 -26.58 11.53
C SER A 134 -7.31 -25.26 11.27
N PRO A 135 -5.97 -25.21 11.39
CA PRO A 135 -5.18 -23.99 11.28
C PRO A 135 -5.02 -23.46 9.85
N ALA A 136 -5.47 -24.18 8.83
CA ALA A 136 -4.92 -24.02 7.49
C ALA A 136 -5.65 -23.04 6.55
N SER A 137 -6.96 -22.79 6.69
CA SER A 137 -7.70 -22.05 5.64
C SER A 137 -8.14 -20.65 6.06
N LEU A 138 -8.92 -20.49 7.13
CA LEU A 138 -9.54 -19.19 7.47
C LEU A 138 -8.54 -18.17 8.04
N GLY A 139 -7.66 -18.60 8.95
CA GLY A 139 -6.60 -17.75 9.48
C GLY A 139 -5.63 -17.27 8.39
N ALA A 140 -5.23 -18.18 7.50
CA ALA A 140 -4.37 -17.86 6.36
C ALA A 140 -5.04 -16.86 5.39
N ILE A 141 -6.33 -17.03 5.10
CA ILE A 141 -7.10 -16.08 4.28
C ILE A 141 -7.11 -14.70 4.93
N GLY A 142 -7.35 -14.60 6.25
CA GLY A 142 -7.31 -13.34 6.98
C GLY A 142 -5.97 -12.61 6.85
N VAL A 143 -4.86 -13.34 7.04
CA VAL A 143 -3.50 -12.79 6.87
C VAL A 143 -3.24 -12.36 5.43
N ILE A 144 -3.58 -13.19 4.44
CA ILE A 144 -3.42 -12.86 3.01
C ILE A 144 -4.21 -11.60 2.65
N MET A 145 -5.44 -11.47 3.14
CA MET A 145 -6.26 -10.28 2.91
C MET A 145 -5.67 -9.03 3.55
N MET A 146 -5.08 -9.13 4.74
CA MET A 146 -4.37 -8.03 5.38
C MET A 146 -3.13 -7.62 4.59
N VAL A 147 -2.32 -8.58 4.13
CA VAL A 147 -1.13 -8.33 3.28
C VAL A 147 -1.55 -7.66 1.97
N MET A 148 -2.57 -8.20 1.30
CA MET A 148 -3.14 -7.61 0.07
C MET A 148 -3.67 -6.19 0.32
N GLY A 149 -4.36 -5.95 1.45
CA GLY A 149 -4.84 -4.62 1.82
C GLY A 149 -3.72 -3.60 2.02
N VAL A 150 -2.60 -4.02 2.66
CA VAL A 150 -1.41 -3.19 2.81
C VAL A 150 -0.74 -2.95 1.45
N TRP A 151 -0.58 -3.99 0.63
CA TRP A 151 0.01 -3.91 -0.71
C TRP A 151 -0.77 -2.92 -1.60
N TRP A 152 -2.10 -3.07 -1.67
CA TRP A 152 -2.93 -2.22 -2.52
C TRP A 152 -2.88 -0.76 -2.09
N ARG A 153 -2.69 -0.51 -0.80
CA ARG A 153 -2.52 0.84 -0.25
C ARG A 153 -1.13 1.45 -0.51
N GLN A 154 -0.13 0.63 -0.85
CA GLN A 154 1.21 1.09 -1.23
C GLN A 154 1.40 1.21 -2.74
N SER A 155 0.62 0.47 -3.52
CA SER A 155 0.70 0.49 -4.98
C SER A 155 -0.05 1.70 -5.55
N PRO A 156 0.66 2.68 -6.15
CA PRO A 156 -0.01 3.80 -6.80
C PRO A 156 -0.86 3.26 -7.95
N LEU A 157 -2.13 3.67 -8.00
CA LEU A 157 -3.07 3.31 -9.06
C LEU A 157 -2.72 4.06 -10.34
N VAL A 158 -2.39 5.35 -10.19
CA VAL A 158 -1.98 6.23 -11.28
C VAL A 158 -0.81 7.09 -10.82
N GLU A 159 0.24 7.14 -11.61
CA GLU A 159 1.41 7.98 -11.41
C GLU A 159 1.60 8.85 -12.64
N PHE A 160 1.53 10.17 -12.43
CA PHE A 160 1.80 11.18 -13.44
C PHE A 160 3.29 11.50 -13.41
N ARG A 161 3.96 11.31 -14.55
CA ARG A 161 5.32 11.79 -14.76
C ARG A 161 5.30 12.96 -15.73
N ASP A 162 6.48 13.45 -16.10
CA ASP A 162 6.55 14.65 -16.94
C ASP A 162 6.17 14.38 -18.41
N ASP A 163 6.44 13.17 -18.89
CA ASP A 163 6.30 12.74 -20.28
C ASP A 163 5.23 11.64 -20.48
N HIS A 164 4.94 10.87 -19.43
CA HIS A 164 4.00 9.76 -19.52
C HIS A 164 3.17 9.55 -18.25
N LEU A 165 2.05 8.87 -18.43
CA LEU A 165 1.12 8.40 -17.43
C LEU A 165 1.36 6.90 -17.18
N MET A 166 1.70 6.54 -15.95
CA MET A 166 1.77 5.14 -15.54
C MET A 166 0.48 4.73 -14.84
N ILE A 167 -0.18 3.69 -15.34
CA ILE A 167 -1.40 3.13 -14.76
C ILE A 167 -1.10 1.72 -14.28
N ASN A 168 -1.24 1.51 -12.97
CA ASN A 168 -1.06 0.20 -12.36
C ASN A 168 -2.42 -0.50 -12.27
N ARG A 169 -2.60 -1.57 -13.05
CA ARG A 169 -3.90 -2.28 -13.16
C ARG A 169 -4.10 -3.39 -12.13
N GLY A 170 -3.18 -3.54 -11.18
CA GLY A 170 -3.25 -4.53 -10.12
C GLY A 170 -1.99 -5.40 -10.04
N PRO A 171 -1.94 -6.33 -9.06
CA PRO A 171 -0.72 -7.06 -8.71
C PRO A 171 -0.23 -8.01 -9.82
N VAL A 172 -1.14 -8.54 -10.64
CA VAL A 172 -0.82 -9.55 -11.66
C VAL A 172 -0.81 -8.97 -13.09
N ARG A 173 -1.37 -7.77 -13.28
CA ARG A 173 -1.44 -7.16 -14.62
C ARG A 173 -0.26 -6.23 -14.84
N SER A 174 0.34 -6.33 -16.02
CA SER A 174 1.44 -5.45 -16.44
C SER A 174 1.06 -3.98 -16.28
N LYS A 175 2.02 -3.18 -15.80
CA LYS A 175 1.90 -1.72 -15.77
C LYS A 175 1.65 -1.22 -17.19
N LEU A 176 0.71 -0.29 -17.35
CA LEU A 176 0.50 0.38 -18.61
C LEU A 176 1.17 1.74 -18.55
N GLU A 177 2.07 1.97 -19.49
CA GLU A 177 2.70 3.26 -19.71
C GLU A 177 2.07 3.88 -20.95
N LEU A 178 1.57 5.11 -20.83
CA LEU A 178 0.95 5.86 -21.91
C LEU A 178 1.58 7.25 -21.97
N ARG A 179 2.07 7.65 -23.14
CA ARG A 179 2.51 9.04 -23.32
C ARG A 179 1.32 9.97 -23.39
N TYR A 180 1.48 11.23 -22.99
CA TYR A 180 0.38 12.19 -23.06
C TYR A 180 -0.11 12.43 -24.50
N SER A 181 0.78 12.37 -25.49
CA SER A 181 0.46 12.46 -26.91
C SER A 181 -0.36 11.28 -27.44
N GLU A 182 -0.28 10.11 -26.79
CA GLU A 182 -1.06 8.94 -27.19
C GLU A 182 -2.52 9.04 -26.74
N ILE A 183 -2.86 10.00 -25.86
CA ILE A 183 -4.20 10.18 -25.31
C ILE A 183 -5.01 11.09 -26.23
N SER A 184 -5.99 10.51 -26.92
CA SER A 184 -6.85 11.27 -27.85
C SER A 184 -7.96 12.02 -27.12
N GLN A 185 -8.65 11.33 -26.19
CA GLN A 185 -9.82 11.84 -25.49
C GLN A 185 -9.90 11.28 -24.08
N VAL A 186 -10.39 12.11 -23.15
CA VAL A 186 -10.65 11.73 -21.76
C VAL A 186 -12.14 11.96 -21.46
N GLU A 187 -12.85 10.90 -21.08
CA GLU A 187 -14.25 10.95 -20.68
C GLU A 187 -14.34 10.79 -19.15
N TYR A 188 -14.87 11.82 -18.49
CA TYR A 188 -15.03 11.84 -17.03
C TYR A 188 -16.43 11.34 -16.65
N LYS A 189 -16.51 10.23 -15.92
CA LYS A 189 -17.75 9.70 -15.31
C LYS A 189 -17.69 9.85 -13.80
N LYS A 190 -18.86 9.78 -13.16
CA LYS A 190 -19.02 9.97 -11.70
C LYS A 190 -18.17 9.03 -10.82
N ARG A 191 -17.70 7.88 -11.33
CA ARG A 191 -16.83 6.94 -10.56
C ARG A 191 -15.70 6.33 -11.41
N SER A 192 -15.53 6.81 -12.64
CA SER A 192 -14.49 6.31 -13.53
C SER A 192 -14.02 7.38 -14.50
N CYS A 193 -12.74 7.34 -14.86
CA CYS A 193 -12.15 8.14 -15.92
C CYS A 193 -11.80 7.20 -17.08
N ILE A 194 -12.39 7.41 -18.26
CA ILE A 194 -12.12 6.58 -19.42
C ILE A 194 -11.17 7.33 -20.33
N LEU A 195 -9.97 6.78 -20.53
CA LEU A 195 -9.00 7.32 -21.48
C LEU A 195 -9.10 6.56 -22.79
N HIS A 196 -9.21 7.32 -23.86
CA HIS A 196 -9.10 6.85 -25.22
C HIS A 196 -7.67 7.12 -25.68
N TYR A 197 -6.96 6.08 -26.12
CA TYR A 197 -5.57 6.21 -26.52
C TYR A 197 -5.26 5.41 -27.80
N ARG A 198 -4.24 5.86 -28.52
CA ARG A 198 -3.66 5.20 -29.69
C ARG A 198 -2.15 5.05 -29.47
N ARG A 199 -1.67 3.81 -29.48
CA ARG A 199 -0.25 3.52 -29.21
C ARG A 199 0.59 3.73 -30.47
N HIS A 200 1.71 4.42 -30.35
CA HIS A 200 2.65 4.57 -31.46
C HIS A 200 3.24 3.20 -31.85
N GLY A 201 3.24 2.87 -33.14
CA GLY A 201 3.86 1.64 -33.66
C GLY A 201 2.96 0.41 -33.80
N ASN A 202 1.64 0.53 -33.58
CA ASN A 202 0.71 -0.54 -33.91
C ASN A 202 -0.04 -0.17 -35.20
N GLU A 203 0.22 -0.89 -36.30
CA GLU A 203 -0.24 -0.57 -37.66
C GLU A 203 -1.77 -0.52 -37.83
N ALA A 204 -2.54 -0.98 -36.85
CA ALA A 204 -3.97 -0.74 -36.79
C ALA A 204 -4.27 0.46 -35.87
N GLY A 205 -4.57 1.63 -36.45
CA GLY A 205 -4.96 2.89 -35.77
C GLY A 205 -6.24 2.83 -34.89
N LYS A 206 -6.60 1.65 -34.39
CA LYS A 206 -7.77 1.37 -33.56
C LYS A 206 -7.61 2.03 -32.19
N VAL A 207 -8.50 2.97 -31.90
CA VAL A 207 -8.59 3.65 -30.61
C VAL A 207 -8.93 2.62 -29.53
N ARG A 208 -8.08 2.52 -28.50
CA ARG A 208 -8.31 1.66 -27.34
C ARG A 208 -8.86 2.48 -26.19
N LYS A 209 -9.70 1.85 -25.35
CA LYS A 209 -10.26 2.48 -24.15
C LYS A 209 -9.68 1.83 -22.90
N ILE A 210 -9.36 2.64 -21.90
CA ILE A 210 -9.03 2.16 -20.56
C ILE A 210 -9.83 2.93 -19.52
N GLY A 211 -10.54 2.20 -18.66
CA GLY A 211 -11.20 2.78 -17.49
C GLY A 211 -10.28 2.78 -16.28
N ILE A 212 -10.07 3.94 -15.70
CA ILE A 212 -9.46 4.12 -14.38
C ILE A 212 -10.61 4.27 -13.37
N ALA A 213 -10.66 3.40 -12.37
CA ALA A 213 -11.69 3.43 -11.33
C ALA A 213 -11.40 4.56 -10.33
N SER A 214 -11.86 5.78 -10.63
CA SER A 214 -11.73 6.93 -9.72
C SER A 214 -12.57 6.78 -8.46
N GLY A 215 -13.56 5.88 -8.43
CA GLY A 215 -14.34 5.56 -7.24
C GLY A 215 -13.54 4.94 -6.08
N GLY A 216 -12.31 4.48 -6.34
CA GLY A 216 -11.38 3.99 -5.30
C GLY A 216 -10.53 5.09 -4.65
N LEU A 217 -10.53 6.31 -5.21
CA LEU A 217 -9.83 7.48 -4.69
C LEU A 217 -10.65 8.15 -3.58
N LEU A 218 -9.96 8.92 -2.73
CA LEU A 218 -10.63 9.82 -1.80
C LEU A 218 -11.32 10.96 -2.57
N PRO A 219 -12.41 11.55 -2.05
CA PRO A 219 -13.11 12.64 -2.75
C PRO A 219 -12.19 13.82 -3.13
N HIS A 220 -11.32 14.26 -2.21
CA HIS A 220 -10.37 15.35 -2.49
C HIS A 220 -9.27 14.97 -3.49
N ASP A 221 -8.82 13.71 -3.44
CA ASP A 221 -7.83 13.17 -4.40
C ASP A 221 -8.41 13.08 -5.80
N ARG A 222 -9.72 12.89 -5.91
CA ARG A 222 -10.40 12.79 -7.18
C ARG A 222 -10.40 14.14 -7.92
N ASP A 223 -10.72 15.22 -7.24
CA ASP A 223 -10.72 16.56 -7.87
C ASP A 223 -9.30 16.93 -8.30
N ARG A 224 -8.29 16.63 -7.47
CA ARG A 224 -6.87 16.78 -7.81
C ARG A 224 -6.46 15.91 -9.01
N PHE A 225 -6.94 14.66 -9.06
CA PHE A 225 -6.69 13.75 -10.17
C PHE A 225 -7.28 14.28 -11.48
N GLU A 226 -8.53 14.74 -11.46
CA GLU A 226 -9.19 15.29 -12.64
C GLU A 226 -8.51 16.58 -13.13
N LEU A 227 -8.09 17.47 -12.21
CA LEU A 227 -7.33 18.67 -12.53
C LEU A 227 -5.94 18.34 -13.12
N ALA A 228 -5.21 17.42 -12.50
CA ALA A 228 -3.89 17.00 -12.98
C ALA A 228 -3.97 16.34 -14.37
N MET A 229 -5.00 15.52 -14.61
CA MET A 229 -5.28 14.93 -15.92
C MET A 229 -5.50 16.00 -16.99
N ARG A 230 -6.38 16.99 -16.74
CA ARG A 230 -6.64 18.06 -17.71
C ARG A 230 -5.38 18.84 -18.05
N ASN A 231 -4.70 19.36 -17.02
CA ASN A 231 -3.54 20.22 -17.23
C ASN A 231 -2.40 19.50 -17.98
N ARG A 232 -2.12 18.24 -17.63
CA ARG A 232 -1.01 17.48 -18.25
C ARG A 232 -1.35 16.99 -19.66
N VAL A 233 -2.59 16.55 -19.92
CA VAL A 233 -3.01 16.12 -21.26
C VAL A 233 -2.99 17.32 -22.22
N ASP A 234 -3.47 18.48 -21.79
CA ASP A 234 -3.50 19.68 -22.64
C ASP A 234 -2.07 20.19 -22.93
N SER A 235 -1.19 20.19 -21.93
CA SER A 235 0.23 20.55 -22.10
C SER A 235 0.98 19.58 -23.03
N GLY A 236 0.66 18.30 -22.95
CA GLY A 236 1.24 17.27 -23.80
C GLY A 236 0.87 17.41 -25.27
N LYS A 237 -0.35 17.88 -25.57
CA LYS A 237 -0.80 18.18 -26.94
C LYS A 237 -0.09 19.40 -27.52
N GLN A 238 0.01 20.48 -26.76
CA GLN A 238 0.69 21.71 -27.19
C GLN A 238 2.17 21.48 -27.50
N SER A 239 2.85 20.64 -26.72
CA SER A 239 4.27 20.33 -26.96
C SER A 239 4.51 19.58 -28.28
N GLN A 240 3.50 18.88 -28.80
CA GLN A 240 3.59 18.16 -30.07
C GLN A 240 3.36 19.09 -31.27
N GLU A 241 2.41 20.02 -31.17
CA GLU A 241 2.16 21.02 -32.22
C GLU A 241 3.39 21.91 -32.48
N VAL A 242 4.17 22.23 -31.44
CA VAL A 242 5.42 23.02 -31.55
C VAL A 242 6.56 22.23 -32.21
N LEU A 243 6.54 20.90 -32.15
CA LEU A 243 7.56 20.06 -32.77
C LEU A 243 7.24 19.70 -34.23
N GLU A 244 5.98 19.83 -34.65
CA GLU A 244 5.50 19.47 -36.00
C GLU A 244 5.31 20.70 -36.92
N GLY A 245 5.37 21.93 -36.39
CA GLY A 245 5.27 23.20 -37.15
C GLY A 245 6.62 23.86 -37.39
#